data_AF-A0A9D4CMD7-F1
#
_entry.id   AF-A0A9D4CMD7-F1
#
_cell.length_a   1.000
_cell.length_b   1.000
_cell.length_c   1.000
_cell.angle_alpha   90.00
_cell.angle_beta   90.00
_cell.angle_gamma   90.00
#
_symmetry.space_group_name_H-M   'P 1'
#
loop_
_entity.id
_entity.type
_entity.pdbx_description
1 polymer ?
#
loop_
_entity_poly.entity_id
_entity_poly.type
_entity_poly.pdbx_seq_one_letter_code
_entity_poly.pdbx_strand_id
1 'polypeptide(L)'
;MGNGKDASIPPKEENTRLKKLVCCSKCQVNYKSALFRPCCHLNMCIICAFGLKYCPECNSTIEEIFKVILTPLIQTIVSDNARLKSELYCGKCKVEPSNVLFFPCQHHLLCLDCAKDLEVCCSCSAEIRRTKQTFRS
;
A
#
# COMPACT_ATOMS: atom_id res chain seq x y z
N MET A 1 -33.02 -5.54 -22.86
CA MET A 1 -31.56 -5.51 -23.03
C MET A 1 -30.91 -5.03 -21.74
N GLY A 2 -29.76 -5.62 -21.38
CA GLY A 2 -29.28 -5.79 -20.00
C GLY A 2 -28.86 -4.53 -19.25
N ASN A 3 -29.38 -4.41 -18.02
CA ASN A 3 -28.85 -3.55 -16.97
C ASN A 3 -27.76 -4.32 -16.22
N GLY A 4 -26.55 -4.37 -16.76
CA GLY A 4 -25.36 -4.84 -16.05
C GLY A 4 -24.69 -3.67 -15.34
N LYS A 5 -25.18 -3.30 -14.15
CA LYS A 5 -24.38 -2.47 -13.24
C LYS A 5 -23.31 -3.39 -12.67
N ASP A 6 -22.14 -3.40 -13.27
CA ASP A 6 -20.95 -3.96 -12.62
C ASP A 6 -20.74 -3.15 -11.34
N ALA A 7 -21.17 -3.71 -10.21
CA ALA A 7 -20.90 -3.15 -8.91
C ALA A 7 -19.39 -3.29 -8.67
N SER A 8 -18.62 -2.30 -9.11
CA SER A 8 -17.19 -2.26 -8.89
C SER A 8 -16.92 -2.20 -7.38
N ILE A 9 -16.11 -3.14 -6.89
CA ILE A 9 -15.74 -3.23 -5.48
C ILE A 9 -15.04 -1.91 -5.09
N PRO A 10 -15.42 -1.26 -3.96
CA PRO A 10 -14.76 -0.04 -3.52
C PRO A 10 -13.24 -0.22 -3.38
N PRO A 11 -12.40 0.74 -3.81
CA PRO A 11 -10.94 0.57 -3.82
C PRO A 11 -10.33 0.17 -2.47
N LYS A 12 -10.91 0.62 -1.35
CA LYS A 12 -10.45 0.27 0.00
C LYS A 12 -10.74 -1.20 0.35
N GLU A 13 -11.90 -1.68 -0.05
CA GLU A 13 -12.31 -3.08 0.15
C GLU A 13 -11.46 -4.01 -0.71
N GLU A 14 -11.28 -3.65 -1.99
CA GLU A 14 -10.46 -4.43 -2.91
C GLU A 14 -8.99 -4.49 -2.44
N ASN A 15 -8.42 -3.37 -2.00
CA ASN A 15 -7.07 -3.36 -1.41
C ASN A 15 -6.95 -4.26 -0.17
N THR A 16 -8.00 -4.34 0.64
CA THR A 16 -8.01 -5.22 1.81
C THR A 16 -8.04 -6.69 1.38
N ARG A 17 -8.85 -7.03 0.36
CA ARG A 17 -8.91 -8.37 -0.23
C ARG A 17 -7.58 -8.77 -0.85
N LEU A 18 -6.98 -7.91 -1.66
CA LEU A 18 -5.69 -8.15 -2.31
C LEU A 18 -4.57 -8.37 -1.29
N LYS A 19 -4.51 -7.56 -0.21
CA LYS A 19 -3.53 -7.76 0.88
C LYS A 19 -3.63 -9.17 1.48
N LYS A 20 -4.84 -9.67 1.75
CA LYS A 20 -5.03 -11.04 2.26
C LYS A 20 -4.54 -12.12 1.30
N LEU A 21 -4.63 -11.87 -0.01
CA LEU A 21 -4.15 -12.80 -1.03
C LEU A 21 -2.63 -12.88 -1.08
N VAL A 22 -1.93 -11.76 -0.90
CA VAL A 22 -0.47 -11.68 -1.12
C VAL A 22 0.37 -11.72 0.17
N CYS A 23 -0.19 -11.31 1.31
CA CYS A 23 0.54 -11.25 2.59
C CYS A 23 0.52 -12.60 3.32
N CYS A 24 1.59 -12.88 4.05
CA CYS A 24 1.71 -14.07 4.89
C CYS A 24 0.52 -14.18 5.84
N SER A 25 -0.14 -15.34 5.86
CA SER A 25 -1.30 -15.61 6.71
C SER A 25 -1.02 -15.39 8.21
N LYS A 26 0.23 -15.64 8.65
CA LYS A 26 0.67 -15.50 10.05
C LYS A 26 1.04 -14.08 10.44
N CYS A 27 2.02 -13.45 9.78
CA CYS A 27 2.50 -12.14 10.21
C CYS A 27 1.74 -10.97 9.60
N GLN A 28 1.04 -11.16 8.46
CA GLN A 28 0.35 -10.09 7.72
C GLN A 28 1.25 -8.90 7.32
N VAL A 29 2.58 -9.07 7.42
CA VAL A 29 3.59 -8.04 7.12
C VAL A 29 4.35 -8.39 5.84
N ASN A 30 4.97 -9.57 5.80
CA ASN A 30 5.76 -10.02 4.67
C ASN A 30 4.88 -10.68 3.60
N TYR A 31 5.29 -10.59 2.34
CA TYR A 31 4.64 -11.32 1.25
C TYR A 31 4.81 -12.83 1.41
N LYS A 32 3.84 -13.58 0.90
CA LYS A 32 3.94 -15.03 0.76
C LYS A 32 5.11 -15.34 -0.15
N SER A 33 6.04 -16.15 0.35
CA SER A 33 7.30 -16.46 -0.33
C SER A 33 7.81 -17.86 -0.02
N ALA A 34 7.10 -18.66 0.77
CA ALA A 34 7.47 -20.03 1.12
C ALA A 34 6.55 -21.00 0.40
N LEU A 35 7.10 -21.76 -0.55
CA LEU A 35 6.40 -22.83 -1.24
C LEU A 35 6.70 -24.16 -0.52
N PHE A 36 5.66 -24.82 -0.03
CA PHE A 36 5.80 -26.10 0.66
C PHE A 36 5.73 -27.28 -0.30
N ARG A 37 6.68 -28.21 -0.23
CA ARG A 37 6.63 -29.48 -0.98
C ARG A 37 6.18 -30.63 -0.07
N PRO A 38 5.38 -31.58 -0.61
CA PRO A 38 4.95 -31.70 -2.01
C PRO A 38 3.66 -30.94 -2.37
N CYS A 39 2.94 -30.37 -1.39
CA CYS A 39 1.58 -29.85 -1.59
C CYS A 39 1.47 -28.55 -2.40
N CYS A 40 2.59 -27.87 -2.67
CA CYS A 40 2.70 -26.63 -3.45
C CYS A 40 1.87 -25.44 -2.91
N HIS A 41 1.49 -25.45 -1.64
CA HIS A 41 0.82 -24.30 -1.03
C HIS A 41 1.82 -23.17 -0.76
N LEU A 42 1.43 -21.96 -1.14
CA LEU A 42 2.15 -20.70 -0.91
C LEU A 42 1.26 -19.80 -0.06
N ASN A 43 1.38 -19.88 1.26
CA ASN A 43 0.53 -19.12 2.19
C ASN A 43 1.31 -18.29 3.23
N MET A 44 2.62 -18.50 3.35
CA MET A 44 3.46 -17.86 4.35
C MET A 44 4.71 -17.22 3.75
N CYS A 45 5.29 -16.28 4.48
CA CYS A 45 6.64 -15.79 4.19
C CYS A 45 7.69 -16.78 4.68
N ILE A 46 8.89 -16.73 4.10
CA ILE A 46 9.99 -17.66 4.42
C ILE A 46 10.39 -17.63 5.90
N ILE A 47 10.31 -16.46 6.55
CA ILE A 47 10.65 -16.30 7.96
C ILE A 47 9.64 -17.04 8.86
N CYS A 48 8.34 -16.90 8.56
CA CYS A 48 7.28 -17.54 9.34
C CYS A 48 7.14 -19.04 9.05
N ALA A 49 7.59 -19.49 7.88
CA ALA A 49 7.59 -20.87 7.46
C ALA A 49 8.73 -21.70 8.10
N PHE A 50 9.76 -21.04 8.62
CA PHE A 50 10.93 -21.71 9.18
C PHE A 50 10.55 -22.61 10.36
N GLY A 51 11.00 -23.86 10.34
CA GLY A 51 10.77 -24.85 11.40
C GLY A 51 9.39 -25.53 11.38
N LEU A 52 8.55 -25.27 10.38
CA LEU A 52 7.28 -25.98 10.23
C LEU A 52 7.48 -27.40 9.71
N LYS A 53 6.78 -28.36 10.33
CA LYS A 53 6.76 -29.78 9.91
C LYS A 53 5.56 -30.11 9.01
N TYR A 54 4.49 -29.34 9.09
CA TYR A 54 3.23 -29.56 8.37
C TYR A 54 2.75 -28.28 7.72
N CYS A 55 2.15 -28.41 6.53
CA CYS A 55 1.57 -27.30 5.79
C CYS A 55 0.35 -26.73 6.54
N PRO A 56 0.28 -25.42 6.83
CA PRO A 56 -0.86 -24.84 7.54
C PRO A 56 -2.18 -24.81 6.74
N GLU A 57 -2.14 -24.98 5.41
CA GLU A 57 -3.36 -25.02 4.57
C GLU A 57 -3.98 -26.43 4.53
N CYS A 58 -3.16 -27.45 4.30
CA CYS A 58 -3.63 -28.80 3.98
C CYS A 58 -3.13 -29.89 4.95
N ASN A 59 -2.36 -29.50 5.96
CA ASN A 59 -1.77 -30.37 6.99
C ASN A 59 -0.86 -31.51 6.47
N SER A 60 -0.49 -31.50 5.19
CA SER A 60 0.50 -32.44 4.64
C SER A 60 1.89 -32.20 5.23
N THR A 61 2.66 -33.28 5.42
CA THR A 61 4.07 -33.19 5.84
C THR A 61 4.87 -32.34 4.86
N ILE A 62 5.72 -31.46 5.40
CA ILE A 62 6.64 -30.63 4.63
C ILE A 62 7.95 -31.39 4.48
N GLU A 63 8.31 -31.68 3.24
CA GLU A 63 9.61 -32.26 2.90
C GLU A 63 10.65 -31.15 2.67
N GLU A 64 10.25 -30.10 1.95
CA GLU A 64 11.11 -28.99 1.58
C GLU A 64 10.35 -27.67 1.55
N ILE A 65 11.07 -26.57 1.78
CA ILE A 65 10.55 -25.21 1.71
C ILE A 65 11.40 -24.41 0.73
N PHE A 66 10.79 -23.98 -0.38
CA PHE A 66 11.45 -23.14 -1.37
C PHE A 66 11.08 -21.67 -1.17
N LYS A 67 12.08 -20.78 -1.25
CA LYS A 67 11.83 -19.34 -1.32
C LYS A 67 11.46 -18.95 -2.75
N VAL A 68 10.22 -18.51 -2.94
CA VAL A 68 9.77 -17.94 -4.22
C VAL A 68 10.21 -16.49 -4.31
N ILE A 69 10.83 -16.14 -5.43
CA ILE A 69 11.33 -14.80 -5.73
C ILE A 69 10.43 -14.17 -6.78
N LEU A 70 9.62 -13.19 -6.40
CA LEU A 70 8.65 -12.50 -7.27
C LEU A 70 9.18 -11.13 -7.77
N THR A 71 10.51 -10.94 -7.80
CA THR A 71 11.15 -9.65 -7.49
C THR A 71 11.02 -8.52 -8.51
N PRO A 72 11.14 -8.65 -9.84
CA PRO A 72 11.28 -7.44 -10.66
C PRO A 72 9.99 -6.62 -10.73
N LEU A 73 8.88 -7.27 -11.07
CA LEU A 73 7.60 -6.59 -11.28
C LEU A 73 6.99 -6.10 -9.96
N ILE A 74 7.03 -6.92 -8.90
CA ILE A 74 6.49 -6.52 -7.59
C ILE A 74 7.28 -5.34 -7.03
N GLN A 75 8.61 -5.34 -7.19
CA GLN A 75 9.43 -4.23 -6.70
C GLN A 75 9.06 -2.91 -7.41
N THR A 76 8.89 -2.94 -8.73
CA THR A 76 8.44 -1.76 -9.49
C THR A 76 7.07 -1.27 -8.99
N ILE A 77 6.09 -2.17 -8.85
CA ILE A 77 4.74 -1.83 -8.39
C ILE A 77 4.75 -1.25 -6.97
N VAL A 78 5.58 -1.80 -6.08
CA VAL A 78 5.72 -1.30 -4.71
C VAL A 78 6.33 0.11 -4.71
N SER A 79 7.39 0.32 -5.49
CA SER A 79 8.03 1.63 -5.63
C SER A 79 7.07 2.68 -6.22
N ASP A 80 6.33 2.32 -7.27
CA ASP A 80 5.35 3.22 -7.90
C ASP A 80 4.20 3.55 -6.95
N ASN A 81 3.69 2.58 -6.19
CA ASN A 81 2.67 2.84 -5.18
C ASN A 81 3.18 3.77 -4.08
N ALA A 82 4.43 3.62 -3.64
CA ALA A 82 5.03 4.52 -2.67
C ALA A 82 5.14 5.95 -3.22
N ARG A 83 5.61 6.09 -4.47
CA ARG A 83 5.71 7.37 -5.17
C ARG A 83 4.35 8.04 -5.33
N LEU A 84 3.35 7.33 -5.88
CA LEU A 84 1.99 7.85 -6.04
C LEU A 84 1.38 8.28 -4.70
N LYS A 85 1.60 7.53 -3.62
CA LYS A 85 1.14 7.94 -2.29
C LYS A 85 1.80 9.24 -1.84
N SER A 86 3.09 9.42 -2.10
CA SER A 86 3.79 10.66 -1.73
C SER A 86 3.32 11.87 -2.54
N GLU A 87 2.89 11.67 -3.78
CA GLU A 87 2.40 12.73 -4.68
C GLU A 87 0.94 13.11 -4.40
N LEU A 88 0.12 12.13 -3.99
CA LEU A 88 -1.33 12.28 -3.89
C LEU A 88 -1.84 12.53 -2.47
N TYR A 89 -1.11 12.11 -1.44
CA TYR A 89 -1.56 12.21 -0.05
C TYR A 89 -0.79 13.27 0.73
N CYS A 90 -1.46 13.82 1.74
CA CYS A 90 -0.91 14.81 2.64
C CYS A 90 0.42 14.35 3.24
N GLY A 91 1.46 15.14 3.06
CA GLY A 91 2.80 14.90 3.55
C GLY A 91 2.89 14.71 5.07
N LYS A 92 1.93 15.27 5.83
CA LYS A 92 1.85 15.23 7.30
C LYS A 92 1.02 14.05 7.81
N CYS A 93 -0.27 13.97 7.50
CA CYS A 93 -1.13 12.91 8.04
C CYS A 93 -1.06 11.59 7.26
N LYS A 94 -0.64 11.61 5.97
CA LYS A 94 -0.62 10.45 5.07
C LYS A 94 -1.98 9.75 4.88
N VAL A 95 -3.08 10.38 5.29
CA VAL A 95 -4.45 9.83 5.22
C VAL A 95 -5.29 10.56 4.19
N GLU A 96 -5.36 11.89 4.29
CA GLU A 96 -6.16 12.72 3.39
C GLU A 96 -5.35 13.10 2.14
N PRO A 97 -6.01 13.34 0.98
CA PRO A 97 -5.32 13.80 -0.21
C PRO A 97 -4.63 15.15 0.01
N SER A 98 -3.49 15.35 -0.65
CA SER A 98 -2.90 16.68 -0.76
C SER A 98 -3.86 17.54 -1.59
N ASN A 99 -4.43 18.57 -0.97
CA ASN A 99 -5.49 19.40 -1.58
C ASN A 99 -5.36 20.89 -1.23
N VAL A 100 -4.20 21.34 -0.74
CA VAL A 100 -3.92 22.76 -0.47
C VAL A 100 -2.69 23.23 -1.21
N LEU A 101 -2.84 24.33 -1.95
CA LEU A 101 -1.77 25.04 -2.64
C LEU A 101 -1.32 26.24 -1.80
N PHE A 102 -0.01 26.35 -1.55
CA PHE A 102 0.59 27.47 -0.82
C PHE A 102 1.06 28.57 -1.75
N PHE A 103 0.84 29.84 -1.38
CA PHE A 103 1.34 30.99 -2.13
C PHE A 103 2.36 31.78 -1.30
N PRO A 104 3.46 32.26 -1.91
CA PRO A 104 3.72 32.27 -3.37
C PRO A 104 4.41 31.02 -3.92
N CYS A 105 4.86 30.07 -3.08
CA CYS A 105 5.76 29.00 -3.51
C CYS A 105 5.12 27.87 -4.34
N GLN A 106 3.79 27.83 -4.45
CA GLN A 106 3.01 26.83 -5.21
C GLN A 106 3.23 25.37 -4.79
N HIS A 107 3.69 25.14 -3.57
CA HIS A 107 3.82 23.78 -3.05
C HIS A 107 2.46 23.21 -2.68
N HIS A 108 2.21 21.97 -3.10
CA HIS A 108 0.95 21.25 -2.93
C HIS A 108 1.17 19.96 -2.15
N LEU A 109 1.35 20.10 -0.84
CA LEU A 109 1.89 19.00 -0.01
C LEU A 109 0.92 18.53 1.06
N LEU A 110 -0.02 19.36 1.50
CA LEU A 110 -0.83 19.09 2.69
C LEU A 110 -2.33 19.05 2.38
N CYS A 111 -3.09 18.36 3.22
CA CYS A 111 -4.55 18.46 3.24
C CYS A 111 -4.98 19.73 3.97
N LEU A 112 -6.26 20.08 3.81
CA LEU A 112 -6.86 21.27 4.43
C LEU A 112 -6.59 21.33 5.94
N ASP A 113 -6.89 20.27 6.68
CA ASP A 113 -6.73 20.26 8.14
C ASP A 113 -5.28 20.39 8.60
N CYS A 114 -4.36 19.74 7.89
CA CYS A 114 -2.93 19.80 8.23
C CYS A 114 -2.28 21.15 7.91
N ALA A 115 -2.93 21.98 7.08
CA ALA A 115 -2.42 23.26 6.61
C ALA A 115 -2.95 24.48 7.37
N LYS A 116 -4.00 24.34 8.20
CA LYS A 116 -4.73 25.46 8.82
C LYS A 116 -3.84 26.43 9.60
N ASP A 117 -2.87 25.90 10.33
CA ASP A 117 -2.06 26.66 11.28
C ASP A 117 -0.61 26.86 10.80
N LEU A 118 -0.35 26.73 9.49
CA LEU A 118 1.01 26.90 8.95
C LEU A 118 1.23 28.30 8.40
N GLU A 119 2.23 28.97 8.97
CA GLU A 119 2.72 30.27 8.50
C GLU A 119 3.87 30.13 7.50
N VAL A 120 4.55 28.98 7.48
CA VAL A 120 5.69 28.71 6.60
C VAL A 120 5.55 27.37 5.89
N CYS A 121 5.99 27.32 4.63
CA CYS A 121 5.95 26.12 3.82
C CYS A 121 6.96 25.08 4.33
N CYS A 122 6.49 23.88 4.63
CA CYS A 122 7.35 22.79 5.12
C CYS A 122 8.37 22.24 4.10
N SER A 123 8.25 22.59 2.82
CA SER A 123 9.20 22.17 1.77
C SER A 123 10.30 23.19 1.52
N CYS A 124 9.95 24.47 1.39
CA CYS A 124 10.91 25.51 1.01
C CYS A 124 11.09 26.62 2.05
N SER A 125 10.44 26.51 3.22
CA SER A 125 10.45 27.50 4.30
C SER A 125 9.96 28.91 3.91
N ALA A 126 9.39 29.07 2.72
CA ALA A 126 8.79 30.34 2.31
C ALA A 126 7.55 30.67 3.16
N GLU A 127 7.38 31.95 3.49
CA GLU A 127 6.19 32.47 4.15
C GLU A 127 4.92 32.17 3.33
N ILE A 128 3.90 31.63 4.00
CA ILE A 128 2.59 31.34 3.43
C ILE A 128 1.73 32.58 3.59
N ARG A 129 1.55 33.31 2.49
CA ARG A 129 0.70 34.51 2.47
C ARG A 129 -0.78 34.17 2.35
N ARG A 130 -1.07 33.05 1.68
CA ARG A 130 -2.41 32.50 1.51
C ARG A 130 -2.35 31.04 1.12
N THR A 131 -3.43 30.34 1.40
CA THR A 131 -3.68 28.96 0.96
C THR A 131 -4.89 28.91 0.03
N LYS A 132 -4.90 27.96 -0.91
CA LYS A 132 -6.08 27.68 -1.75
C LYS A 132 -6.35 26.19 -1.75
N GLN A 133 -7.58 25.80 -1.41
CA GLN A 133 -8.01 24.42 -1.60
C GLN A 133 -8.16 24.11 -3.09
N THR A 134 -7.62 22.97 -3.51
CA THR A 134 -7.66 22.47 -4.88
C THR A 134 -8.44 21.16 -4.92
N PHE A 135 -9.17 20.92 -5.99
CA PHE A 135 -9.83 19.65 -6.25
C PHE A 135 -9.15 19.02 -7.46
N ARG A 136 -8.69 17.78 -7.33
CA ARG A 136 -8.18 17.01 -8.46
C ARG A 136 -9.38 16.43 -9.19
N SER A 137 -9.50 16.74 -10.48
CA SER A 137 -10.47 16.17 -11.43
C SER A 137 -10.07 14.77 -11.87
#